data_AF-A0A5C3NNL2-F1
#
_entry.id   AF-A0A5C3NNL2-F1
#
_cell.length_a   1.000
_cell.length_b   1.000
_cell.length_c   1.000
_cell.angle_alpha   90.00
_cell.angle_beta   90.00
_cell.angle_gamma   90.00
#
_symmetry.space_group_name_H-M   'P 1'
#
loop_
_entity.id
_entity.type
_entity.pdbx_description
1 polymer ?
#
loop_
_entity_poly.entity_id
_entity_poly.type
_entity_poly.pdbx_seq_one_letter_code
_entity_poly.pdbx_strand_id
1 'polypeptide(L)'
;METFDCHGWLFITVSETSDTATVKLSHRLAHVYYCPIDLPDDVVDLIQNNPNMTVNQLWTDILKQHPEPLFERKSVYAKWAQQDRLRWKRDDDELKSARILLDEAKAGGSHAELYTVEAVDLPEVEGFTALAFALPNILRKWGGRIREIALDSAWNTNGSGFELYALLGEVYGSGIPLGYLLLRSSAGVKGGKEQFLTHFLGAIRDKWNIQAHFTLTDKDWSEINACRASYPDAKHQLCYWHCLRAIKTRLSILRRTPAFYNSTEAHAEFSWIDEAFVPVQQRDDPVRHCQYSASPL
;
A
#
# COMPACT_ATOMS: atom_id res chain seq x y z
N MET A 1 -5.31 -29.69 -4.51
CA MET A 1 -4.81 -30.47 -5.66
C MET A 1 -4.39 -31.82 -5.10
N GLU A 2 -5.05 -32.89 -5.53
CA GLU A 2 -4.70 -34.24 -5.10
C GLU A 2 -3.41 -34.68 -5.79
N THR A 3 -2.46 -35.18 -5.01
CA THR A 3 -1.20 -35.70 -5.51
C THR A 3 -1.27 -37.22 -5.53
N PHE A 4 -1.02 -37.82 -6.69
CA PHE A 4 -1.00 -39.28 -6.86
C PHE A 4 0.44 -39.76 -7.04
N ASP A 5 0.84 -40.80 -6.28
CA ASP A 5 2.13 -41.46 -6.47
C ASP A 5 2.09 -42.38 -7.71
N CYS A 6 2.11 -41.72 -8.86
CA CYS A 6 1.87 -42.35 -10.16
C CYS A 6 3.14 -42.70 -10.93
N HIS A 7 4.30 -42.46 -10.30
CA HIS A 7 5.63 -42.54 -10.91
C HIS A 7 5.68 -41.84 -12.28
N GLY A 8 4.98 -40.71 -12.39
CA GLY A 8 4.91 -39.93 -13.62
C GLY A 8 6.25 -39.27 -13.92
N TRP A 9 6.62 -39.19 -15.19
CA TRP A 9 7.82 -38.49 -15.63
C TRP A 9 7.55 -37.70 -16.91
N LEU A 10 8.19 -36.54 -16.99
CA LEU A 10 8.14 -35.61 -18.11
C LEU A 10 9.55 -35.48 -18.68
N PHE A 11 9.71 -35.81 -19.96
CA PHE A 11 10.96 -35.64 -20.69
C PHE A 11 10.76 -34.59 -21.77
N ILE A 12 11.57 -33.53 -21.74
CA ILE A 12 11.54 -32.47 -22.75
C ILE A 12 12.90 -32.45 -23.43
N THR A 13 12.91 -32.73 -24.73
CA THR A 13 14.10 -32.62 -25.57
C THR A 13 13.98 -31.36 -26.42
N VAL A 14 14.94 -30.45 -26.26
CA VAL A 14 15.07 -29.26 -27.10
C VAL A 14 16.38 -29.40 -27.87
N SER A 15 16.34 -29.19 -29.18
CA SER A 15 17.54 -29.20 -30.04
C SER A 15 17.94 -27.78 -30.38
N GLU A 16 19.24 -27.49 -30.43
CA GLU A 16 19.74 -26.19 -30.91
C GLU A 16 19.53 -25.98 -32.41
N THR A 17 19.26 -27.06 -33.15
CA THR A 17 19.10 -27.05 -34.61
C THR A 17 17.64 -27.15 -35.06
N SER A 18 16.68 -27.23 -34.14
CA SER A 18 15.27 -27.33 -34.45
C SER A 18 14.45 -26.39 -33.58
N ASP A 19 13.52 -25.66 -34.19
CA ASP A 19 12.57 -24.80 -33.49
C ASP A 19 11.46 -25.61 -32.78
N THR A 20 11.54 -26.94 -32.80
CA THR A 20 10.55 -27.83 -32.18
C THR A 20 11.12 -28.50 -30.93
N ALA A 21 10.41 -28.38 -29.81
CA ALA A 21 10.64 -29.19 -28.62
C ALA A 21 9.83 -30.50 -28.70
N THR A 22 10.45 -31.63 -28.35
CA THR A 22 9.74 -32.90 -28.17
C THR A 22 9.42 -33.09 -26.71
N VAL A 23 8.13 -33.25 -26.39
CA VAL A 23 7.65 -33.48 -25.03
C VAL A 23 7.08 -34.89 -24.92
N LYS A 24 7.61 -35.70 -24.01
CA LYS A 24 7.12 -37.04 -23.68
C LYS A 24 6.71 -37.09 -22.22
N LEU A 25 5.42 -37.32 -21.99
CA LEU A 25 4.85 -37.50 -20.66
C LEU A 25 4.41 -38.96 -20.49
N SER A 26 4.68 -39.55 -19.32
CA SER A 26 4.22 -40.89 -18.97
C SER A 26 3.68 -40.90 -17.55
N HIS A 27 2.59 -41.65 -17.33
CA HIS A 27 2.01 -41.93 -16.02
C HIS A 27 1.68 -43.42 -15.93
N ARG A 28 1.94 -44.04 -14.77
CA ARG A 28 1.67 -45.46 -14.55
C ARG A 28 0.25 -45.75 -14.07
N LEU A 29 -0.41 -44.74 -13.51
CA LEU A 29 -1.78 -44.82 -12.99
C LEU A 29 -2.66 -43.80 -13.71
N ALA A 30 -3.89 -44.20 -14.02
CA ALA A 30 -4.91 -43.27 -14.45
C ALA A 30 -5.36 -42.44 -13.23
N HIS A 31 -5.35 -41.12 -13.37
CA HIS A 31 -5.88 -40.22 -12.34
C HIS A 31 -7.31 -39.83 -12.67
N VAL A 32 -7.99 -39.27 -11.68
CA VAL A 32 -9.22 -38.50 -11.93
C VAL A 32 -8.89 -37.46 -13.02
N TYR A 33 -9.74 -37.37 -14.04
CA TYR A 33 -9.52 -36.48 -15.17
C TYR A 33 -9.27 -35.06 -14.64
N TYR A 34 -8.12 -34.49 -14.97
CA TYR A 34 -7.91 -33.06 -14.78
C TYR A 34 -8.85 -32.35 -15.75
N CYS A 35 -10.01 -31.91 -15.27
CA CYS A 35 -10.82 -30.96 -16.02
C CYS A 35 -10.06 -29.63 -15.93
N PRO A 36 -9.50 -29.10 -17.03
CA PRO A 36 -9.03 -27.73 -17.02
C PRO A 36 -10.25 -26.90 -16.65
N ILE A 37 -10.20 -26.32 -15.46
CA ILE A 37 -11.19 -25.34 -15.02
C ILE A 37 -10.80 -24.02 -15.70
N ASP A 38 -10.81 -24.05 -17.03
CA ASP A 38 -10.76 -22.84 -17.82
C ASP A 38 -12.03 -22.07 -17.49
N LEU A 39 -11.87 -20.76 -17.34
CA LEU A 39 -13.02 -19.90 -17.14
C LEU A 39 -13.91 -20.00 -18.38
N PRO A 40 -15.23 -20.15 -18.21
CA PRO A 40 -16.18 -20.06 -19.31
C PRO A 40 -15.97 -18.77 -20.13
N ASP A 41 -16.21 -18.83 -21.45
CA ASP A 41 -15.96 -17.70 -22.36
C ASP A 41 -16.74 -16.44 -21.93
N ASP A 42 -17.98 -16.60 -21.47
CA ASP A 42 -18.80 -15.49 -20.98
C ASP A 42 -18.20 -14.81 -19.72
N VAL A 43 -17.51 -15.59 -18.88
CA VAL A 43 -16.79 -15.06 -17.71
C VAL A 43 -15.52 -14.32 -18.15
N VAL A 44 -14.81 -14.85 -19.15
CA VAL A 44 -13.64 -14.18 -19.74
C VAL A 44 -14.04 -12.86 -20.38
N ASP A 45 -15.11 -12.86 -21.16
CA ASP A 45 -15.67 -11.67 -21.81
C ASP A 45 -16.12 -10.64 -20.79
N LEU A 46 -16.76 -11.07 -19.69
CA LEU A 46 -17.15 -10.16 -18.61
C LEU A 46 -15.93 -9.46 -18.00
N ILE A 47 -14.83 -10.18 -17.76
CA ILE A 47 -13.59 -9.59 -17.24
C ILE A 47 -12.99 -8.58 -18.23
N GLN A 48 -12.93 -8.94 -19.51
CA GLN A 48 -12.33 -8.09 -20.55
C GLN A 48 -13.15 -6.83 -20.82
N ASN A 49 -14.47 -6.94 -20.83
CA ASN A 49 -15.38 -5.83 -21.09
C ASN A 49 -15.52 -4.87 -19.90
N ASN A 50 -15.03 -5.26 -18.71
CA ASN A 50 -15.14 -4.45 -17.49
C ASN A 50 -13.78 -4.22 -16.80
N PRO A 51 -12.83 -3.55 -17.47
CA PRO A 51 -11.44 -3.40 -16.99
C PRO A 51 -11.29 -2.56 -15.71
N ASN A 52 -12.33 -1.81 -15.32
CA ASN A 52 -12.29 -0.95 -14.13
C ASN A 52 -13.00 -1.57 -12.91
N MET A 53 -13.59 -2.76 -13.05
CA MET A 53 -14.22 -3.45 -11.93
C MET A 53 -13.18 -4.21 -11.09
N THR A 54 -13.39 -4.20 -9.78
CA THR A 54 -12.62 -5.03 -8.86
C THR A 54 -13.04 -6.49 -8.98
N VAL A 55 -12.13 -7.41 -8.63
CA VAL A 55 -12.43 -8.86 -8.61
C VAL A 55 -13.61 -9.20 -7.70
N ASN A 56 -13.85 -8.45 -6.62
CA ASN A 56 -15.05 -8.62 -5.77
C ASN A 56 -16.34 -8.31 -6.52
N GLN A 57 -16.37 -7.21 -7.28
CA GLN A 57 -17.53 -6.81 -8.06
C GLN A 57 -17.77 -7.80 -9.20
N LEU A 58 -16.71 -8.14 -9.95
CA LEU A 58 -16.77 -9.16 -11.00
C LEU A 58 -17.29 -10.48 -10.46
N TRP A 59 -16.77 -10.94 -9.32
CA TRP A 59 -17.21 -12.19 -8.70
C TRP A 59 -18.70 -12.15 -8.32
N THR A 60 -19.17 -11.02 -7.79
CA THR A 60 -20.58 -10.83 -7.44
C THR A 60 -21.48 -10.91 -8.68
N ASP A 61 -21.04 -10.36 -9.81
CA ASP A 61 -21.80 -10.41 -11.07
C ASP A 61 -21.73 -11.79 -11.73
N ILE A 62 -20.58 -12.47 -11.65
CA ILE A 62 -20.43 -13.85 -12.09
C ILE A 62 -21.40 -14.76 -11.35
N LEU A 63 -21.52 -14.62 -10.02
CA LEU A 63 -22.44 -15.45 -9.22
C LEU A 63 -23.92 -15.26 -9.58
N LYS A 64 -24.30 -14.16 -10.25
CA LYS A 64 -25.67 -14.00 -10.77
C LYS A 64 -25.94 -14.88 -11.98
N GLN A 65 -24.91 -15.13 -12.80
CA GLN A 65 -25.00 -15.92 -14.03
C GLN A 65 -24.62 -17.40 -13.79
N HIS A 66 -23.70 -17.62 -12.86
CA HIS A 66 -23.18 -18.92 -12.41
C HIS A 66 -23.35 -19.04 -10.89
N PRO A 67 -24.54 -19.40 -10.37
CA PRO A 67 -24.77 -19.49 -8.93
C PRO A 67 -23.93 -20.56 -8.23
N GLU A 68 -23.61 -21.64 -8.96
CA GLU A 68 -22.78 -22.76 -8.50
C GLU A 68 -21.61 -22.96 -9.48
N PRO A 69 -20.62 -22.04 -9.51
CA PRO A 69 -19.55 -22.10 -10.48
C PRO A 69 -18.64 -23.30 -10.19
N LEU A 70 -18.31 -24.05 -11.24
CA LEU A 70 -17.30 -25.13 -11.18
C LEU A 70 -15.86 -24.59 -11.11
N PHE A 71 -15.71 -23.27 -11.01
CA PHE A 71 -14.44 -22.56 -10.99
C PHE A 71 -14.32 -21.65 -9.78
N GLU A 72 -13.08 -21.46 -9.33
CA GLU A 72 -12.79 -20.68 -8.14
C GLU A 72 -12.65 -19.19 -8.47
N ARG A 73 -12.98 -18.35 -7.50
CA ARG A 73 -12.67 -16.92 -7.51
C ARG A 73 -11.18 -16.63 -7.77
N LYS A 74 -10.29 -17.55 -7.36
CA LYS A 74 -8.85 -17.45 -7.62
C LYS A 74 -8.53 -17.51 -9.12
N SER A 75 -9.23 -18.33 -9.89
CA SER A 75 -9.09 -18.39 -11.36
C SER A 75 -9.53 -17.07 -12.00
N VAL A 76 -10.65 -16.50 -11.53
CA VAL A 76 -11.12 -15.17 -11.94
C VAL A 76 -10.08 -14.09 -11.65
N TYR A 77 -9.50 -14.10 -10.44
CA TYR A 77 -8.41 -13.18 -10.07
C TYR A 77 -7.20 -13.33 -11.01
N ALA A 78 -6.77 -14.55 -11.30
CA ALA A 78 -5.62 -14.80 -12.16
C ALA A 78 -5.85 -14.26 -13.59
N LYS A 79 -7.04 -14.48 -14.14
CA LYS A 79 -7.42 -13.96 -15.46
C LYS A 79 -7.52 -12.43 -15.46
N TRP A 80 -8.17 -11.85 -14.46
CA TRP A 80 -8.24 -10.39 -14.28
C TRP A 80 -6.84 -9.77 -14.18
N ALA A 81 -5.95 -10.34 -13.37
CA ALA A 81 -4.58 -9.86 -13.22
C ALA A 81 -3.76 -9.99 -14.51
N GLN A 82 -4.00 -11.03 -15.31
CA GLN A 82 -3.40 -11.14 -16.64
C GLN A 82 -3.82 -9.98 -17.55
N GLN A 83 -5.11 -9.64 -17.57
CA GLN A 83 -5.63 -8.51 -18.36
C GLN A 83 -5.09 -7.16 -17.83
N ASP A 84 -5.10 -6.97 -16.51
CA ASP A 84 -4.60 -5.74 -15.88
C ASP A 84 -3.09 -5.54 -16.14
N ARG A 85 -2.30 -6.62 -16.17
CA ARG A 85 -0.88 -6.55 -16.56
C ARG A 85 -0.68 -6.06 -17.99
N LEU A 86 -1.54 -6.42 -18.94
CA LEU A 86 -1.44 -5.89 -20.31
C LEU A 86 -1.64 -4.38 -20.35
N ARG A 87 -2.41 -3.83 -19.41
CA ARG A 87 -2.69 -2.40 -19.31
C ARG A 87 -1.54 -1.62 -18.69
N TRP A 88 -0.90 -2.14 -17.64
CA TRP A 88 0.05 -1.35 -16.84
C TRP A 88 1.50 -1.79 -16.93
N LYS A 89 1.79 -3.06 -17.26
CA LYS A 89 3.17 -3.51 -17.35
C LYS A 89 3.80 -3.07 -18.66
N ARG A 90 4.98 -2.45 -18.59
CA ARG A 90 5.81 -2.05 -19.73
C ARG A 90 7.19 -2.69 -19.72
N ASP A 91 7.68 -3.01 -18.52
CA ASP A 91 8.99 -3.65 -18.31
C ASP A 91 8.89 -4.67 -17.16
N ASP A 92 9.84 -5.59 -17.08
CA ASP A 92 9.98 -6.52 -15.96
C ASP A 92 10.49 -5.81 -14.70
N ASP A 93 11.31 -4.76 -14.86
CA ASP A 93 11.68 -3.86 -13.77
C ASP A 93 10.53 -2.88 -13.46
N GLU A 94 9.99 -2.95 -12.24
CA GLU A 94 8.81 -2.17 -11.85
C GLU A 94 9.07 -0.65 -11.91
N LEU A 95 10.28 -0.19 -11.56
CA LEU A 95 10.63 1.23 -11.59
C LEU A 95 10.73 1.74 -13.03
N LYS A 96 11.38 0.99 -13.90
CA LYS A 96 11.47 1.29 -15.33
C LYS A 96 10.08 1.26 -15.98
N SER A 97 9.25 0.28 -15.63
CA SER A 97 7.85 0.22 -16.07
C SER A 97 7.08 1.47 -15.65
N ALA A 98 7.23 1.90 -14.39
CA ALA A 98 6.57 3.11 -13.88
C ALA A 98 7.05 4.38 -14.61
N ARG A 99 8.34 4.52 -14.91
CA ARG A 99 8.88 5.64 -15.70
C ARG A 99 8.28 5.71 -17.09
N ILE A 100 8.21 4.57 -17.78
CA ILE A 100 7.59 4.49 -19.12
C ILE A 100 6.12 4.94 -19.06
N LEU A 101 5.36 4.49 -18.05
CA LEU A 101 3.96 4.91 -17.88
C LEU A 101 3.81 6.42 -17.62
N LEU A 102 4.72 7.03 -16.85
CA LEU A 102 4.70 8.48 -16.63
C LEU A 102 5.00 9.26 -17.91
N ASP A 103 5.96 8.78 -18.71
CA ASP A 103 6.30 9.38 -20.00
C ASP A 103 5.14 9.25 -21.01
N GLU A 104 4.50 8.08 -21.09
CA GLU A 104 3.29 7.85 -21.89
C GLU A 104 2.15 8.82 -21.50
N ALA A 105 1.92 8.98 -20.18
CA ALA A 105 0.88 9.86 -19.66
C ALA A 105 1.18 11.34 -19.91
N LYS A 106 2.46 11.74 -19.91
CA LYS A 106 2.89 13.11 -20.27
C LYS A 106 2.74 13.37 -21.77
N ALA A 107 3.04 12.39 -22.62
CA ALA A 107 3.01 12.52 -24.07
C ALA A 107 1.60 12.53 -24.68
N GLY A 108 0.55 12.41 -23.87
CA GLY A 108 -0.81 12.32 -24.38
C GLY A 108 -1.12 10.95 -25.02
N GLY A 109 -0.47 9.88 -24.55
CA GLY A 109 -0.63 8.52 -25.07
C GLY A 109 -2.04 7.92 -24.89
N SER A 110 -2.19 6.62 -25.13
CA SER A 110 -3.48 5.89 -25.11
C SER A 110 -4.31 6.02 -23.83
N HIS A 111 -3.72 6.49 -22.73
CA HIS A 111 -4.36 6.71 -21.43
C HIS A 111 -4.58 8.19 -21.08
N ALA A 112 -4.26 9.12 -21.98
CA ALA A 112 -4.36 10.55 -21.74
C ALA A 112 -5.80 11.05 -21.50
N GLU A 113 -6.80 10.31 -22.01
CA GLU A 113 -8.21 10.55 -21.71
C GLU A 113 -8.58 10.13 -20.28
N LEU A 114 -7.83 9.21 -19.66
CA LEU A 114 -8.12 8.65 -18.34
C LEU A 114 -7.50 9.48 -17.21
N TYR A 115 -6.24 9.90 -17.38
CA TYR A 115 -5.53 10.69 -16.37
C TYR A 115 -4.37 11.48 -16.98
N THR A 116 -4.06 12.63 -16.38
CA THR A 116 -2.86 13.41 -16.68
C THR A 116 -2.01 13.47 -15.43
N VAL A 117 -0.73 13.14 -15.54
CA VAL A 117 0.26 13.24 -14.47
C VAL A 117 1.41 14.14 -14.91
N GLU A 118 2.10 14.72 -13.94
CA GLU A 118 3.31 15.47 -14.18
C GLU A 118 4.42 15.01 -13.24
N ALA A 119 5.56 14.60 -13.79
CA ALA A 119 6.70 14.19 -12.98
C ALA A 119 7.17 15.33 -12.06
N VAL A 120 7.57 14.96 -10.84
CA VAL A 120 8.15 15.88 -9.86
C VAL A 120 9.64 15.61 -9.79
N ASP A 121 10.44 16.66 -9.94
CA ASP A 121 11.89 16.56 -9.81
C ASP A 121 12.26 16.29 -8.35
N LEU A 122 13.08 15.27 -8.13
CA LEU A 122 13.49 14.80 -6.82
C LEU A 122 15.01 14.94 -6.66
N PRO A 123 15.51 15.09 -5.42
CA PRO A 123 16.93 15.15 -5.16
C PRO A 123 17.59 13.78 -5.40
N GLU A 124 18.88 13.80 -5.72
CA GLU A 124 19.71 12.60 -5.65
C GLU A 124 20.27 12.47 -4.24
N VAL A 125 19.93 11.36 -3.57
CA VAL A 125 20.41 11.06 -2.21
C VAL A 125 20.93 9.63 -2.18
N GLU A 126 22.12 9.45 -1.63
CA GLU A 126 22.78 8.14 -1.56
C GLU A 126 21.93 7.09 -0.84
N GLY A 127 21.84 5.90 -1.43
CA GLY A 127 21.09 4.77 -0.89
C GLY A 127 19.57 4.90 -1.00
N PHE A 128 19.07 5.87 -1.78
CA PHE A 128 17.64 6.01 -2.08
C PHE A 128 17.35 5.88 -3.57
N THR A 129 16.17 5.37 -3.87
CA THR A 129 15.59 5.37 -5.21
C THR A 129 14.17 5.88 -5.11
N ALA A 130 13.80 6.83 -5.95
CA ALA A 130 12.50 7.46 -5.87
C ALA A 130 11.89 7.77 -7.25
N LEU A 131 10.58 7.95 -7.25
CA LEU A 131 9.77 8.40 -8.37
C LEU A 131 8.60 9.21 -7.80
N ALA A 132 8.35 10.41 -8.31
CA ALA A 132 7.21 11.20 -7.87
C ALA A 132 6.48 11.84 -9.05
N PHE A 133 5.19 12.04 -8.87
CA PHE A 133 4.33 12.71 -9.84
C PHE A 133 3.15 13.42 -9.17
N ALA A 134 2.71 14.51 -9.79
CA ALA A 134 1.58 15.32 -9.39
C ALA A 134 0.38 15.07 -10.31
N LEU A 135 -0.81 15.45 -9.85
CA LEU A 135 -2.08 15.36 -10.59
C LEU A 135 -2.51 16.76 -11.09
N PRO A 136 -1.96 17.26 -12.21
CA PRO A 136 -2.13 18.64 -12.67
C PRO A 136 -3.58 19.05 -12.89
N ASN A 137 -4.47 18.14 -13.30
CA ASN A 137 -5.88 18.50 -13.54
C ASN A 137 -6.60 18.84 -12.23
N ILE A 138 -6.29 18.11 -11.15
CA ILE A 138 -6.81 18.39 -9.81
C ILE A 138 -6.19 19.68 -9.28
N LEU A 139 -4.86 19.79 -9.38
CA LEU A 139 -4.11 20.93 -8.86
C LEU A 139 -4.45 22.24 -9.57
N ARG A 140 -4.66 22.24 -10.89
CA ARG A 140 -5.10 23.43 -11.63
C ARG A 140 -6.49 23.90 -11.21
N LYS A 141 -7.37 22.96 -10.89
CA LYS A 141 -8.75 23.26 -10.49
C LYS A 141 -8.84 23.72 -9.03
N TRP A 142 -8.04 23.13 -8.15
CA TRP A 142 -8.22 23.23 -6.70
C TRP A 142 -7.02 23.78 -5.92
N GLY A 143 -5.80 23.78 -6.48
CA GLY A 143 -4.55 24.10 -5.79
C GLY A 143 -4.61 25.36 -4.91
N GLY A 144 -5.03 26.49 -5.49
CA GLY A 144 -5.15 27.76 -4.76
C GLY A 144 -6.30 27.83 -3.74
N ARG A 145 -7.12 26.78 -3.60
CA ARG A 145 -8.21 26.68 -2.61
C ARG A 145 -7.91 25.73 -1.48
N ILE A 146 -6.90 24.88 -1.62
CA ILE A 146 -6.53 23.87 -0.62
C ILE A 146 -5.93 24.59 0.59
N ARG A 147 -6.56 24.40 1.75
CA ARG A 147 -6.12 24.96 3.04
C ARG A 147 -5.69 23.90 4.05
N GLU A 148 -5.97 22.64 3.78
CA GLU A 148 -5.56 21.51 4.59
C GLU A 148 -4.99 20.43 3.69
N ILE A 149 -3.84 19.88 4.09
CA ILE A 149 -3.21 18.76 3.41
C ILE A 149 -2.98 17.60 4.37
N ALA A 150 -3.02 16.39 3.85
CA ALA A 150 -2.61 15.19 4.56
C ALA A 150 -1.52 14.46 3.77
N LEU A 151 -0.50 13.99 4.47
CA LEU A 151 0.55 13.12 3.93
C LEU A 151 0.46 11.80 4.68
N ASP A 152 0.41 10.70 3.93
CA ASP A 152 0.36 9.35 4.48
C ASP A 152 1.19 8.40 3.62
N SER A 153 1.68 7.33 4.22
CA SER A 153 2.48 6.32 3.56
C SER A 153 1.90 4.91 3.73
N ALA A 154 2.03 4.11 2.66
CA ALA A 154 1.65 2.71 2.65
C ALA A 154 2.82 1.84 2.20
N TRP A 155 3.09 0.80 2.99
CA TRP A 155 4.08 -0.24 2.68
C TRP A 155 3.44 -1.46 2.04
N ASN A 156 4.27 -2.28 1.39
CA ASN A 156 3.87 -3.56 0.79
C ASN A 156 2.78 -3.42 -0.30
N THR A 157 2.85 -2.34 -1.07
CA THR A 157 1.94 -2.03 -2.19
C THR A 157 2.47 -2.50 -3.54
N ASN A 158 3.73 -2.94 -3.61
CA ASN A 158 4.43 -3.37 -4.82
C ASN A 158 5.49 -4.44 -4.50
N GLY A 159 5.98 -5.16 -5.51
CA GLY A 159 6.96 -6.23 -5.35
C GLY A 159 8.39 -5.74 -5.11
N SER A 160 8.69 -4.49 -5.46
CA SER A 160 10.04 -3.92 -5.38
C SER A 160 10.38 -3.20 -4.07
N GLY A 161 9.47 -3.20 -3.09
CA GLY A 161 9.69 -2.62 -1.77
C GLY A 161 9.68 -1.10 -1.72
N PHE A 162 9.01 -0.41 -2.65
CA PHE A 162 8.76 1.02 -2.55
C PHE A 162 7.66 1.30 -1.52
N GLU A 163 7.92 2.26 -0.64
CA GLU A 163 6.93 2.92 0.18
C GLU A 163 6.17 3.94 -0.68
N LEU A 164 4.84 3.87 -0.68
CA LEU A 164 3.98 4.78 -1.43
C LEU A 164 3.47 5.88 -0.51
N TYR A 165 3.91 7.10 -0.74
CA TYR A 165 3.38 8.30 -0.12
C TYR A 165 2.29 8.90 -1.00
N ALA A 166 1.18 9.29 -0.38
CA ALA A 166 0.10 10.03 -1.00
C ALA A 166 -0.04 11.41 -0.35
N LEU A 167 0.04 12.47 -1.17
CA LEU A 167 -0.32 13.81 -0.76
C LEU A 167 -1.79 14.05 -1.11
N LEU A 168 -2.59 14.32 -0.10
CA LEU A 168 -4.01 14.62 -0.21
C LEU A 168 -4.27 16.08 0.17
N GLY A 169 -5.22 16.72 -0.50
CA GLY A 169 -5.77 18.02 -0.13
C GLY A 169 -7.22 17.90 0.27
N GLU A 170 -7.70 18.79 1.14
CA GLU A 170 -9.12 18.92 1.47
C GLU A 170 -9.79 19.97 0.59
N VAL A 171 -10.97 19.60 0.05
CA VAL A 171 -11.87 20.50 -0.66
C VAL A 171 -13.33 20.14 -0.33
N TYR A 172 -14.06 21.08 0.27
CA TYR A 172 -15.50 20.96 0.59
C TYR A 172 -15.88 19.67 1.34
N GLY A 173 -15.10 19.30 2.36
CA GLY A 173 -15.25 18.09 3.16
C GLY A 173 -14.78 16.82 2.48
N SER A 174 -14.13 16.91 1.31
CA SER A 174 -13.66 15.76 0.53
C SER A 174 -12.14 15.78 0.36
N GLY A 175 -11.51 14.61 0.56
CA GLY A 175 -10.10 14.42 0.26
C GLY A 175 -9.88 14.21 -1.24
N ILE A 176 -8.94 14.95 -1.83
CA ILE A 176 -8.54 14.83 -3.24
C ILE A 176 -7.04 14.51 -3.34
N PRO A 177 -6.62 13.58 -4.22
CA PRO A 177 -5.21 13.29 -4.41
C PRO A 177 -4.53 14.44 -5.16
N LEU A 178 -3.37 14.85 -4.68
CA LEU A 178 -2.55 15.91 -5.28
C LEU A 178 -1.32 15.37 -5.98
N GLY A 179 -0.73 14.32 -5.41
CA GLY A 179 0.44 13.67 -5.98
C GLY A 179 0.85 12.46 -5.16
N TYR A 180 1.79 11.70 -5.74
CA TYR A 180 2.34 10.50 -5.14
C TYR A 180 3.86 10.51 -5.21
N LEU A 181 4.49 9.91 -4.20
CA LEU A 181 5.92 9.65 -4.14
C LEU A 181 6.12 8.18 -3.81
N LEU A 182 6.82 7.46 -4.68
CA LEU A 182 7.35 6.13 -4.43
C LEU A 182 8.80 6.29 -3.96
N LEU A 183 9.10 5.78 -2.77
CA LEU A 183 10.43 5.88 -2.17
C LEU A 183 10.91 4.52 -1.69
N ARG A 184 12.14 4.15 -2.05
CA ARG A 184 12.82 2.95 -1.57
C ARG A 184 14.18 3.32 -0.99
N SER A 185 14.52 2.71 0.14
CA SER A 185 15.84 2.85 0.78
C SER A 185 16.59 1.51 0.73
N SER A 186 17.82 1.54 0.22
CA SER A 186 18.76 0.41 0.17
C SER A 186 20.04 0.80 0.90
N ALA A 187 19.94 0.95 2.23
CA ALA A 187 20.95 1.58 3.10
C ALA A 187 21.06 3.11 2.96
N GLY A 188 19.93 3.78 2.79
CA GLY A 188 19.85 5.23 2.69
C GLY A 188 20.39 5.97 3.92
N VAL A 189 21.04 7.10 3.68
CA VAL A 189 21.58 7.97 4.73
C VAL A 189 20.47 8.51 5.65
N LYS A 190 20.81 8.74 6.93
CA LYS A 190 19.89 9.31 7.92
C LYS A 190 19.40 10.68 7.44
N GLY A 191 18.09 10.89 7.48
CA GLY A 191 17.44 12.13 7.00
C GLY A 191 17.15 12.17 5.50
N GLY A 192 17.61 11.18 4.71
CA GLY A 192 17.32 11.17 3.27
C GLY A 192 15.82 11.10 2.95
N LYS A 193 15.03 10.33 3.74
CA LYS A 193 13.56 10.30 3.63
C LYS A 193 12.95 11.69 3.80
N GLU A 194 13.34 12.41 4.85
CA GLU A 194 12.89 13.79 5.11
C GLU A 194 13.23 14.73 3.95
N GLN A 195 14.43 14.59 3.35
CA GLN A 195 14.82 15.38 2.17
C GLN A 195 13.90 15.11 0.97
N PHE A 196 13.62 13.86 0.63
CA PHE A 196 12.68 13.54 -0.45
C PHE A 196 11.29 14.11 -0.20
N LEU A 197 10.76 13.96 1.02
CA LEU A 197 9.45 14.47 1.37
C LEU A 197 9.41 16.00 1.29
N THR A 198 10.45 16.68 1.76
CA THR A 198 10.56 18.15 1.70
C THR A 198 10.60 18.64 0.26
N HIS A 199 11.40 18.00 -0.61
CA HIS A 199 11.45 18.35 -2.02
C HIS A 199 10.13 18.08 -2.74
N PHE A 200 9.51 16.93 -2.49
CA PHE A 200 8.22 16.56 -3.07
C PHE A 200 7.11 17.55 -2.67
N LEU A 201 7.00 17.87 -1.38
CA LEU A 201 6.02 18.84 -0.87
C LEU A 201 6.31 20.24 -1.41
N GLY A 202 7.57 20.69 -1.38
CA GLY A 202 7.98 22.00 -1.87
C GLY A 202 7.70 22.18 -3.36
N ALA A 203 8.05 21.20 -4.20
CA ALA A 203 7.82 21.25 -5.63
C ALA A 203 6.33 21.37 -5.97
N ILE A 204 5.46 20.62 -5.28
CA ILE A 204 4.01 20.72 -5.48
C ILE A 204 3.46 22.05 -4.92
N ARG A 205 3.88 22.46 -3.72
CA ARG A 205 3.49 23.72 -3.08
C ARG A 205 3.77 24.91 -3.98
N ASP A 206 5.02 25.04 -4.43
CA ASP A 206 5.53 26.22 -5.12
C ASP A 206 4.93 26.34 -6.52
N LYS A 207 4.83 25.22 -7.22
CA LYS A 207 4.28 25.19 -8.58
C LYS A 207 2.78 25.46 -8.62
N TRP A 208 2.03 24.96 -7.63
CA TRP A 208 0.56 25.00 -7.64
C TRP A 208 -0.03 25.98 -6.63
N ASN A 209 0.83 26.78 -5.97
CA ASN A 209 0.48 27.81 -5.00
C ASN A 209 -0.48 27.31 -3.90
N ILE A 210 -0.14 26.16 -3.30
CA ILE A 210 -0.92 25.59 -2.20
C ILE A 210 -0.59 26.36 -0.92
N GLN A 211 -1.62 26.95 -0.31
CA GLN A 211 -1.51 27.71 0.93
C GLN A 211 -2.16 26.96 2.09
N ALA A 212 -1.53 25.86 2.50
CA ALA A 212 -2.02 25.06 3.61
C ALA A 212 -1.86 25.79 4.95
N HIS A 213 -2.95 25.86 5.71
CA HIS A 213 -3.02 26.31 7.11
C HIS A 213 -2.96 25.15 8.09
N PHE A 214 -3.23 23.93 7.62
CA PHE A 214 -3.20 22.70 8.41
C PHE A 214 -2.46 21.61 7.64
N THR A 215 -1.61 20.87 8.33
CA THR A 215 -0.99 19.65 7.80
C THR A 215 -1.26 18.48 8.72
N LEU A 216 -1.67 17.35 8.15
CA LEU A 216 -1.94 16.10 8.84
C LEU A 216 -0.93 15.03 8.41
N THR A 217 -0.26 14.40 9.36
CA THR A 217 0.71 13.31 9.09
C THR A 217 0.49 12.14 10.04
N ASP A 218 1.06 10.96 9.77
CA ASP A 218 1.22 9.96 10.83
C ASP A 218 2.26 10.46 11.86
N LYS A 219 2.47 9.69 12.93
CA LYS A 219 3.53 9.91 13.92
C LYS A 219 4.89 9.44 13.36
N ASP A 220 5.27 9.94 12.20
CA ASP A 220 6.58 9.76 11.57
C ASP A 220 7.37 11.07 11.59
N TRP A 221 8.61 11.02 12.07
CA TRP A 221 9.44 12.22 12.19
C TRP A 221 9.84 12.82 10.84
N SER A 222 10.05 12.00 9.81
CA SER A 222 10.40 12.51 8.49
C SER A 222 9.20 13.23 7.84
N GLU A 223 7.98 12.70 8.00
CA GLU A 223 6.76 13.36 7.55
C GLU A 223 6.52 14.68 8.30
N ILE A 224 6.59 14.65 9.63
CA ILE A 224 6.40 15.85 10.47
C ILE A 224 7.41 16.94 10.09
N ASN A 225 8.69 16.60 10.01
CA ASN A 225 9.74 17.57 9.71
C ASN A 225 9.60 18.14 8.29
N ALA A 226 9.28 17.29 7.30
CA ALA A 226 9.07 17.74 5.93
C ALA A 226 7.87 18.70 5.80
N CYS A 227 6.76 18.42 6.51
CA CYS A 227 5.62 19.33 6.55
C CYS A 227 5.97 20.65 7.25
N ARG A 228 6.76 20.63 8.34
CA ARG A 228 7.24 21.84 9.02
C ARG A 228 8.15 22.69 8.13
N ALA A 229 9.04 22.05 7.38
CA ALA A 229 9.92 22.73 6.44
C ALA A 229 9.14 23.32 5.24
N SER A 230 8.13 22.59 4.76
CA SER A 230 7.36 22.97 3.57
C SER A 230 6.21 23.95 3.87
N TYR A 231 5.67 23.95 5.09
CA TYR A 231 4.53 24.81 5.46
C TYR A 231 4.77 25.39 6.86
N PRO A 232 5.75 26.29 7.03
CA PRO A 232 6.20 26.74 8.36
C PRO A 232 5.13 27.47 9.18
N ASP A 233 4.18 28.13 8.51
CA ASP A 233 3.09 28.87 9.14
C ASP A 233 1.83 28.01 9.39
N ALA A 234 1.84 26.75 8.94
CA ALA A 234 0.70 25.86 9.12
C ALA A 234 0.67 25.28 10.53
N LYS A 235 -0.54 24.97 11.00
CA LYS A 235 -0.73 24.14 12.18
C LYS A 235 -0.47 22.67 11.84
N HIS A 236 0.58 22.11 12.43
CA HIS A 236 0.91 20.70 12.26
C HIS A 236 0.17 19.83 13.28
N GLN A 237 -0.57 18.83 12.80
CA GLN A 237 -1.32 17.92 13.64
C GLN A 237 -1.08 16.48 13.20
N LEU A 238 -1.16 15.55 14.15
CA LEU A 238 -1.23 14.14 13.83
C LEU A 238 -2.59 13.83 13.20
N CYS A 239 -2.60 12.95 12.21
CA CYS A 239 -3.80 12.47 11.56
C CYS A 239 -4.74 11.84 12.60
N TYR A 240 -5.95 12.39 12.71
CA TYR A 240 -6.94 11.95 13.69
C TYR A 240 -7.25 10.46 13.58
N TRP A 241 -7.33 9.94 12.35
CA TRP A 241 -7.59 8.52 12.11
C TRP A 241 -6.46 7.64 12.66
N HIS A 242 -5.20 8.00 12.42
CA HIS A 242 -4.04 7.29 12.96
C HIS A 242 -4.00 7.33 14.48
N CYS A 243 -4.26 8.50 15.09
CA CYS A 243 -4.37 8.62 16.54
C CYS A 243 -5.47 7.72 17.11
N LEU A 244 -6.68 7.77 16.54
CA LEU A 244 -7.80 6.97 17.00
C LEU A 244 -7.53 5.47 16.84
N ARG A 245 -6.95 5.06 15.70
CA ARG A 245 -6.56 3.68 15.44
C ARG A 245 -5.51 3.22 16.45
N ALA A 246 -4.49 4.02 16.72
CA ALA A 246 -3.44 3.70 17.68
C ALA A 246 -4.01 3.52 19.09
N ILE A 247 -4.90 4.42 19.54
CA ILE A 247 -5.57 4.32 20.84
C ILE A 247 -6.45 3.07 20.90
N LYS A 248 -7.32 2.85 19.92
CA LYS A 248 -8.20 1.66 19.88
C LYS A 248 -7.39 0.37 19.90
N THR A 249 -6.35 0.28 19.06
CA THR A 249 -5.45 -0.88 19.00
C THR A 249 -4.77 -1.11 20.34
N ARG A 250 -4.34 -0.04 21.03
CA ARG A 250 -3.72 -0.15 22.35
C ARG A 250 -4.70 -0.62 23.42
N LEU A 251 -5.91 -0.05 23.44
CA LEU A 251 -6.96 -0.39 24.40
C LEU A 251 -7.53 -1.80 24.20
N SER A 252 -7.51 -2.33 22.97
CA SER A 252 -7.98 -3.69 22.70
C SER A 252 -7.03 -4.80 23.17
N ILE A 253 -5.82 -4.46 23.64
CA ILE A 253 -4.87 -5.46 24.15
C ILE A 253 -5.24 -5.78 25.61
N LEU A 254 -6.01 -6.85 25.81
CA LEU A 254 -6.54 -7.25 27.11
C LEU A 254 -5.50 -7.84 28.08
N ARG A 255 -4.38 -8.38 27.58
CA ARG A 255 -3.40 -9.14 28.38
C ARG A 255 -1.97 -8.78 27.99
N ARG A 256 -1.54 -7.56 28.32
CA ARG A 256 -0.14 -7.18 28.21
C ARG A 256 0.35 -6.69 29.56
N THR A 257 1.33 -7.38 30.12
CA THR A 257 2.11 -6.85 31.24
C THR A 257 2.73 -5.54 30.75
N PRO A 258 2.62 -4.42 31.51
CA PRO A 258 3.25 -3.18 31.10
C PRO A 258 4.76 -3.40 31.02
N ALA A 259 5.45 -2.64 30.17
CA ALA A 259 6.91 -2.64 30.13
C ALA A 259 7.45 -2.38 31.54
N PHE A 260 8.49 -3.10 31.96
CA PHE A 260 9.09 -2.98 33.29
C PHE A 260 9.31 -1.51 33.65
N TYR A 261 8.75 -1.08 34.78
CA TYR A 261 8.81 0.28 35.24
C TYR A 261 9.99 0.44 36.20
N ASN A 262 10.93 1.31 35.82
CA ASN A 262 12.09 1.63 36.64
C ASN A 262 11.80 2.91 37.45
N SER A 263 11.43 2.74 38.72
CA SER A 263 11.05 3.86 39.57
C SER A 263 12.22 4.82 39.85
N THR A 264 13.45 4.31 39.92
CA THR A 264 14.66 5.11 40.09
C THR A 264 14.91 6.02 38.89
N GLU A 265 14.79 5.48 37.67
CA GLU A 265 14.95 6.26 36.44
C GLU A 265 13.86 7.32 36.29
N ALA A 266 12.61 6.97 36.59
CA ALA A 266 11.49 7.90 36.56
C ALA A 266 11.64 9.04 37.59
N HIS A 267 12.09 8.75 38.82
CA HIS A 267 12.35 9.78 39.84
C HIS A 267 13.52 10.69 39.45
N ALA A 268 14.55 10.14 38.80
CA ALA A 268 15.70 10.90 38.31
C ALA A 268 15.30 11.90 37.21
N GLU A 269 14.38 11.51 36.30
CA GLU A 269 13.84 12.42 35.27
C GLU A 269 12.78 13.37 35.85
N PHE A 270 11.96 12.90 36.79
CA PHE A 270 10.84 13.62 37.37
C PHE A 270 10.78 13.46 38.90
N SER A 271 11.38 14.41 39.62
CA SER A 271 11.55 14.36 41.08
C SER A 271 10.25 14.33 41.91
N TRP A 272 9.09 14.58 41.29
CA TRP A 272 7.78 14.50 41.94
C TRP A 272 7.18 13.08 41.94
N ILE A 273 7.76 12.15 41.16
CA ILE A 273 7.34 10.76 41.12
C ILE A 273 7.85 10.06 42.39
N ASP A 274 7.02 9.31 43.10
CA ASP A 274 7.47 8.54 44.27
C ASP A 274 8.42 7.39 43.84
N GLU A 275 9.59 7.27 44.46
CA GLU A 275 10.55 6.18 44.21
C GLU A 275 9.97 4.79 44.51
N ALA A 276 8.95 4.72 45.38
CA ALA A 276 8.23 3.48 45.70
C ALA A 276 7.06 3.20 44.75
N PHE A 277 6.76 4.08 43.79
CA PHE A 277 5.69 3.85 42.84
C PHE A 277 6.03 2.67 41.91
N VAL A 278 5.22 1.63 41.96
CA VAL A 278 5.25 0.52 41.01
C VAL A 278 3.84 0.34 40.41
N PRO A 279 3.71 0.25 39.07
CA PRO A 279 2.43 -0.02 38.43
C PRO A 279 1.78 -1.28 38.99
N VAL A 280 0.46 -1.25 39.21
CA VAL A 280 -0.29 -2.35 39.86
C VAL A 280 0.01 -3.72 39.25
N GLN A 281 0.17 -3.79 37.92
CA GLN A 281 0.41 -5.04 37.19
C GLN A 281 1.84 -5.59 37.32
N GLN A 282 2.75 -4.88 37.98
CA GLN A 282 4.15 -5.27 38.24
C GLN A 282 4.48 -5.42 39.73
N ARG A 283 3.49 -5.27 40.61
CA ARG A 283 3.65 -5.55 42.04
C ARG A 283 3.70 -7.07 42.25
N ASP A 284 4.43 -7.52 43.25
CA ASP A 284 4.58 -8.96 43.57
C ASP A 284 3.25 -9.63 43.94
N ASP A 285 2.26 -8.86 44.41
CA ASP A 285 0.90 -9.32 44.68
C ASP A 285 -0.16 -8.35 44.12
N PRO A 286 -0.46 -8.42 42.81
CA PRO A 286 -1.36 -7.48 42.17
C PRO A 286 -2.81 -7.82 42.54
N VAL A 287 -3.39 -7.11 43.51
CA VAL A 287 -4.82 -7.21 43.81
C VAL A 287 -5.63 -6.83 42.57
N ARG A 288 -6.18 -7.83 41.88
CA ARG A 288 -7.00 -7.63 40.69
C ARG A 288 -8.41 -7.19 41.10
N HIS A 289 -8.67 -5.89 41.10
CA HIS A 289 -10.01 -5.34 41.37
C HIS A 289 -11.06 -5.55 40.26
N CYS A 290 -10.79 -6.41 39.27
CA CYS A 290 -11.72 -6.72 38.19
C CYS A 290 -12.06 -8.22 38.18
N GLN A 291 -12.85 -8.64 39.17
CA GLN A 291 -13.70 -9.81 39.00
C GLN A 291 -15.00 -9.31 38.35
N TYR A 292 -15.11 -9.45 37.03
CA TYR A 292 -16.43 -9.41 36.41
C TYR A 292 -17.18 -10.64 36.92
N SER A 293 -18.08 -10.44 37.89
CA SER A 293 -19.14 -11.39 38.18
C SER A 293 -20.01 -11.46 36.93
N ALA A 294 -19.81 -12.50 36.12
CA ALA A 294 -20.75 -12.87 35.09
C ALA A 294 -22.08 -13.16 35.80
N SER A 295 -23.03 -12.23 35.70
CA SER A 295 -24.41 -12.51 36.05
C SER A 295 -24.95 -13.46 34.99
N PRO A 296 -25.53 -14.61 35.36
CA PRO A 296 -26.10 -15.53 34.40
C PRO A 296 -27.35 -14.88 33.77
N LEU A 297 -27.35 -14.79 32.45
CA LEU A 297 -28.56 -14.75 31.62
C LEU A 297 -28.82 -16.16 31.09
#